data_AF-A0A9D2UCE8-F1
#
_entry.id   AF-A0A9D2UCE8-F1
#
_cell.length_a   1.000
_cell.length_b   1.000
_cell.length_c   1.000
_cell.angle_alpha   90.00
_cell.angle_beta   90.00
_cell.angle_gamma   90.00
#
_symmetry.space_group_name_H-M   'P 1'
#
loop_
_entity.id
_entity.type
_entity.pdbx_description
1 polymer ?
#
loop_
_entity_poly.entity_id
_entity_poly.type
_entity_poly.pdbx_seq_one_letter_code
_entity_poly.pdbx_strand_id
1 'polypeptide(L)' 'LETLDGVGPATAKAIVEWREANGPFRSVEQLMEVRGIGPGKLAAMKDGVSL' A
#
# COMPACT_ATOMS: atom_id res chain seq x y z
N LEU A 1 -16.13 -2.56 5.80
CA LEU A 1 -14.74 -2.80 5.39
C LEU A 1 -14.64 -2.30 3.97
N GLU A 2 -14.43 -0.99 3.82
CA GLU A 2 -14.15 -0.38 2.52
C GLU A 2 -12.84 -1.00 2.04
N THR A 3 -12.97 -1.99 1.16
CA THR A 3 -11.83 -2.54 0.44
C THR A 3 -11.24 -1.39 -0.35
N LEU A 4 -10.01 -1.00 -0.04
CA LEU A 4 -9.22 -0.13 -0.90
C LEU A 4 -9.22 -0.74 -2.30
N ASP A 5 -10.05 -0.20 -3.19
CA ASP A 5 -10.19 -0.69 -4.55
C ASP A 5 -8.83 -0.61 -5.24
N GLY A 6 -8.33 -1.76 -5.69
CA GLY A 6 -6.99 -1.89 -6.27
C GLY A 6 -5.95 -2.59 -5.37
N VAL A 7 -6.26 -2.89 -4.10
CA VAL A 7 -5.36 -3.63 -3.19
C VAL A 7 -5.88 -5.04 -2.94
N GLY A 8 -5.39 -6.00 -3.73
CA GLY A 8 -5.70 -7.42 -3.52
C GLY A 8 -5.04 -7.98 -2.24
N PRO A 9 -5.49 -9.17 -1.77
CA PRO A 9 -5.02 -9.78 -0.51
C PRO A 9 -3.51 -10.02 -0.47
N ALA A 10 -2.88 -10.34 -1.61
CA ALA A 10 -1.42 -10.49 -1.70
C ALA A 10 -0.69 -9.16 -1.43
N THR A 11 -1.20 -8.05 -1.94
CA THR A 11 -0.63 -6.72 -1.71
C THR A 11 -0.85 -6.29 -0.26
N ALA A 12 -2.04 -6.53 0.29
CA ALA A 12 -2.32 -6.25 1.70
C ALA A 12 -1.35 -7.01 2.63
N LYS A 13 -1.09 -8.30 2.36
CA LYS A 13 -0.11 -9.11 3.09
C LYS A 13 1.30 -8.51 2.99
N ALA A 14 1.73 -8.12 1.79
CA ALA A 14 3.04 -7.52 1.57
C ALA A 14 3.22 -6.19 2.32
N ILE A 15 2.15 -5.37 2.44
CA ILE A 15 2.19 -4.11 3.22
C ILE A 15 2.42 -4.41 4.70
N VAL A 16 1.72 -5.40 5.25
CA VAL A 16 1.88 -5.81 6.65
C VAL A 16 3.29 -6.36 6.90
N GLU A 17 3.76 -7.29 6.06
CA GLU A 17 5.11 -7.86 6.15
C GLU A 17 6.19 -6.77 6.07
N TRP A 18 6.04 -5.82 5.15
CA TRP A 18 6.98 -4.70 5.03
C TRP A 18 6.96 -3.83 6.29
N ARG A 19 5.78 -3.54 6.85
CA ARG A 19 5.64 -2.73 8.07
C ARG A 19 6.22 -3.42 9.30
N GLU A 20 6.08 -4.74 9.41
CA GLU A 20 6.67 -5.51 10.51
C GLU A 20 8.21 -5.52 10.43
N ALA A 21 8.76 -5.63 9.21
CA ALA A 21 10.20 -5.67 9.00
C ALA A 21 10.89 -4.30 9.08
N ASN A 22 10.25 -3.24 8.57
CA ASN A 22 10.85 -1.91 8.41
C ASN A 22 10.29 -0.87 9.39
N GLY A 23 9.22 -1.21 10.11
CA GLY A 23 8.48 -0.29 10.96
C GLY A 23 7.38 0.48 10.19
N PRO A 24 6.75 1.48 10.83
CA PRO A 24 5.69 2.26 10.21
C PRO A 24 6.17 3.03 8.98
N PHE A 25 5.33 3.08 7.93
CA PHE A 25 5.55 3.95 6.78
C PHE A 25 5.66 5.41 7.24
N ARG A 26 6.74 6.08 6.81
CA ARG A 26 7.02 7.50 7.08
C ARG A 26 6.64 8.39 5.91
N SER A 27 6.49 7.81 4.72
CA SER A 27 6.01 8.50 3.52
C SER A 27 5.22 7.56 2.62
N VAL A 28 4.44 8.15 1.71
CA VAL A 28 3.65 7.40 0.74
C VAL A 28 4.56 6.71 -0.29
N GLU A 29 5.73 7.29 -0.56
CA GLU A 29 6.73 6.73 -1.48
C GLU A 29 7.28 5.39 -1.00
N GLN A 30 7.34 5.16 0.32
CA GLN A 30 7.76 3.86 0.87
C GLN A 30 6.81 2.72 0.51
N LEU A 31 5.56 3.00 0.14
CA LEU A 31 4.67 1.96 -0.39
C LEU A 31 5.19 1.39 -1.71
N MET A 32 6.03 2.11 -2.47
CA MET A 32 6.68 1.56 -3.67
C MET A 32 7.75 0.51 -3.35
N GLU A 33 8.24 0.46 -2.11
CA GLU A 33 9.16 -0.59 -1.67
C GLU A 33 8.44 -1.91 -1.37
N VAL A 34 7.11 -1.87 -1.25
CA VAL A 34 6.29 -3.05 -1.03
C VAL A 34 6.13 -3.81 -2.34
N ARG A 35 6.52 -5.09 -2.32
CA ARG A 35 6.40 -5.97 -3.49
C ARG A 35 4.94 -6.06 -3.96
N GLY A 36 4.72 -5.70 -5.23
CA GLY A 36 3.39 -5.72 -5.84
C GLY A 36 2.61 -4.40 -5.75
N ILE A 37 3.22 -3.34 -5.22
CA ILE A 37 2.76 -1.95 -5.36
C ILE A 37 3.64 -1.26 -6.41
N GLY A 38 3.07 -1.01 -7.58
CA GLY A 38 3.67 -0.18 -8.62
C GLY A 38 3.02 1.20 -8.69
N PRO A 39 3.51 2.11 -9.56
CA PRO A 39 3.01 3.48 -9.66
C PRO A 39 1.49 3.56 -9.93
N GLY A 40 0.92 2.64 -10.70
CA GLY A 40 -0.53 2.59 -10.93
C GLY A 40 -1.35 2.24 -9.69
N LYS A 41 -0.86 1.30 -8.86
CA LYS A 41 -1.50 0.98 -7.57
C LYS A 41 -1.31 2.09 -6.55
N LEU A 42 -0.14 2.72 -6.54
CA LEU A 42 0.11 3.86 -5.68
C LEU A 42 -0.84 5.02 -6.00
N ALA A 43 -1.07 5.28 -7.28
CA ALA A 43 -2.04 6.29 -7.72
C ALA A 43 -3.47 5.94 -7.25
N ALA A 44 -3.91 4.70 -7.44
CA ALA A 44 -5.23 4.25 -6.96
C ALA A 44 -5.39 4.35 -5.43
N MET A 45 -4.33 4.06 -4.67
CA MET A 45 -4.31 4.23 -3.22
C MET A 45 -4.36 5.71 -2.80
N LYS A 46 -3.70 6.61 -3.54
CA LYS A 46 -3.76 8.06 -3.30
C LYS A 46 -5.16 8.62 -3.56
N ASP A 47 -5.85 8.14 -4.59
CA ASP A 47 -7.20 8.59 -4.92
C ASP A 47 -8.28 8.02 -3.97
N GLY A 48 -8.03 6.85 -3.35
CA GLY A 48 -8.94 6.24 -2.37
C GLY A 48 -8.88 6.87 -0.97
N VAL A 49 -7.88 7.70 -0.68
CA VAL A 49 -7.79 8.46 0.58
C VAL A 49 -8.25 9.90 0.31
N SER A 50 -9.56 10.05 0.07
CA SER A 50 -10.20 11.36 0.19
C SER A 50 -10.57 11.60 1.66
N LEU A 51 -10.20 12.78 2.16
CA LEU A 51 -10.39 13.28 3.54
C LEU A 51 -11.85 13.22 4.03
#